data_AF-A0A6D0ILE5-F1
#
_entry.id   AF-A0A6D0ILE5-F1
#
_cell.length_a   1.000
_cell.length_b   1.000
_cell.length_c   1.000
_cell.angle_alpha   90.00
_cell.angle_beta   90.00
_cell.angle_gamma   90.00
#
_symmetry.space_group_name_H-M   'P 1'
#
loop_
_entity.id
_entity.type
_entity.pdbx_description
1 polymer ?
#
loop_
_entity_poly.entity_id
_entity_poly.type
_entity_poly.pdbx_seq_one_letter_code
_entity_poly.pdbx_strand_id
1 'polypeptide(L)' 'MIDTTLPLTDIHRHLDGNIRPQTILELGRQYNISLP' A
#
# COMPACT_ATOMS: atom_id res chain seq x y z
N MET A 1 -7.96 22.88 4.27
CA MET A 1 -7.39 22.38 3.00
C MET A 1 -5.90 22.14 3.23
N ILE A 2 -5.27 21.19 2.55
CA ILE A 2 -3.79 21.04 2.61
C ILE A 2 -3.17 22.34 2.09
N ASP A 3 -2.20 22.89 2.82
CA ASP A 3 -1.41 24.03 2.35
C ASP A 3 -0.43 23.55 1.28
N THR A 4 -0.59 24.05 0.05
CA THR A 4 0.24 23.65 -1.09
C THR A 4 1.55 24.42 -1.19
N THR A 5 1.77 25.39 -0.30
CA THR A 5 3.03 26.16 -0.20
C THR A 5 4.07 25.51 0.71
N LEU A 6 3.67 24.50 1.50
CA LEU A 6 4.54 23.77 2.41
C LEU A 6 4.75 22.32 1.92
N PRO A 7 5.93 21.71 2.16
CA PRO A 7 6.11 20.27 1.96
C PRO A 7 5.17 19.47 2.86
N LEU A 8 4.53 18.45 2.31
CA LEU A 8 3.65 17.55 3.04
C LEU A 8 4.36 16.23 3.35
N THR A 9 4.36 15.84 4.63
CA THR A 9 5.00 14.61 5.10
C THR A 9 4.00 13.69 5.78
N ASP A 10 4.16 12.38 5.59
CA ASP A 10 3.47 11.33 6.35
C ASP A 10 4.51 10.57 7.19
N ILE A 11 4.56 10.85 8.49
CA ILE A 11 5.65 10.40 9.37
C ILE A 11 5.36 9.07 10.07
N HIS A 12 4.11 8.58 9.99
CA HIS A 12 3.70 7.32 10.61
C HIS A 12 2.90 6.51 9.61
N ARG A 13 3.62 5.92 8.64
CA ARG A 13 3.03 5.09 7.60
C ARG A 13 3.69 3.73 7.56
N HIS A 14 2.89 2.69 7.77
CA HIS A 14 3.31 1.30 7.58
C HIS A 14 3.19 0.95 6.11
N LEU A 15 4.30 0.51 5.49
CA LEU A 15 4.34 0.16 4.07
C LEU A 15 3.61 -1.16 3.80
N ASP A 16 3.91 -2.18 4.60
CA ASP A 16 3.31 -3.51 4.59
C ASP A 16 1.83 -3.50 5.01
N GLY A 17 1.45 -2.61 5.92
CA GLY A 17 0.05 -2.33 6.28
C GLY A 17 -0.75 -1.61 5.20
N ASN A 18 -0.16 -1.28 4.06
CA ASN A 18 -0.81 -0.52 2.98
C ASN A 18 -0.60 -1.13 1.59
N ILE A 19 -0.46 -2.46 1.54
CA ILE A 19 -0.42 -3.18 0.27
C ILE A 19 -1.82 -3.12 -0.36
N ARG A 20 -1.89 -2.73 -1.64
CA ARG A 20 -3.15 -2.71 -2.37
C ARG A 20 -3.71 -4.14 -2.48
N PRO A 21 -5.01 -4.37 -2.21
CA PRO A 21 -5.61 -5.70 -2.33
C PRO A 21 -5.49 -6.33 -3.73
N GLN A 22 -5.40 -5.52 -4.78
CA GLN A 22 -5.11 -6.01 -6.12
C GLN A 22 -3.71 -6.65 -6.22
N THR A 23 -2.71 -6.02 -5.59
CA THR A 23 -1.31 -6.47 -5.59
C THR A 23 -1.13 -7.78 -4.82
N ILE A 24 -1.61 -7.84 -3.56
CA ILE A 24 -2.55 -8.89 -3.11
C ILE A 24 -2.70 -10.15 -3.96
N LEU A 25 -3.82 -10.13 -4.69
CA LEU A 25 -4.31 -11.19 -5.56
C LEU A 25 -3.34 -11.52 -6.69
N GLU A 26 -2.70 -10.52 -7.29
CA GLU A 26 -1.76 -10.71 -8.40
C GLU A 26 -0.52 -11.51 -7.97
N LEU A 27 0.11 -11.13 -6.85
CA LEU A 27 1.26 -11.84 -6.32
C LEU A 27 0.87 -13.24 -5.81
N GLY A 28 -0.31 -13.38 -5.20
CA GLY A 28 -0.84 -14.69 -4.81
C GLY A 28 -0.94 -15.65 -6.00
N ARG A 29 -1.47 -15.19 -7.14
CA ARG A 29 -1.51 -15.99 -8.38
C ARG A 29 -0.12 -16.26 -8.95
N GLN A 30 0.75 -15.25 -9.01
CA GLN A 30 2.10 -15.37 -9.59
C GLN A 30 2.94 -16.42 -8.88
N TYR A 31 2.87 -16.48 -7.55
CA TYR A 31 3.66 -17.41 -6.74
C TYR A 31 2.88 -18.66 -6.31
N ASN A 32 1.69 -18.87 -6.87
CA ASN A 32 0.80 -19.99 -6.56
C ASN A 32 0.53 -20.15 -5.04
N ILE A 33 0.28 -19.03 -4.36
CA ILE A 33 -0.08 -18.96 -2.94
C ILE A 33 -1.62 -18.91 -2.85
N SER A 34 -2.22 -19.91 -2.19
CA SER A 34 -3.65 -19.86 -1.87
C SER A 34 -3.90 -18.73 -0.87
N LEU A 35 -4.80 -17.83 -1.23
CA LEU A 35 -5.30 -16.77 -0.34
C LEU A 35 -6.62 -17.23 0.30
N PRO A 36 -6.97 -16.71 1.50
CA PRO A 36 -8.26 -16.96 2.13
C PRO A 36 -9.43 -16.36 1.36
#